data_AF-A0A1W9P0D1-F1
#
_entry.id   AF-A0A1W9P0D1-F1
#
_cell.length_a   1.000
_cell.length_b   1.000
_cell.length_c   1.000
_cell.angle_alpha   90.00
_cell.angle_beta   90.00
_cell.angle_gamma   90.00
#
_symmetry.space_group_name_H-M   'P 1'
#
loop_
_entity.id
_entity.type
_entity.pdbx_description
1 polymer ?
#
loop_
_entity_poly.entity_id
_entity_poly.type
_entity_poly.pdbx_seq_one_letter_code
_entity_poly.pdbx_strand_id
1 'polypeptide(L)'
;MPKKIMSWFLGLILILPIALVTYGEGKAEVSVEPHLKKLRIYEREGRYEEAIIEGKMALEINPEDERVYSALRSVYTLAGKYKDALKISEKLLEIVKSKGLPVCGYIQKHALILEYAGRQDEAIRFLEGYRESCPKSVGKIVNGLRKAKSKGERFFPFPPPGR
;
A
#
# COMPACT_ATOMS: atom_id res chain seq x y z
N MET A 1 4.31 81.62 -33.27
CA MET A 1 3.32 80.54 -33.11
C MET A 1 4.00 79.19 -33.33
N PRO A 2 3.79 78.19 -32.46
CA PRO A 2 4.52 76.91 -32.44
C PRO A 2 3.80 75.79 -33.21
N LYS A 3 4.54 74.88 -33.86
CA LYS A 3 4.10 73.50 -34.19
C LYS A 3 5.35 72.61 -34.17
N LYS A 4 5.66 71.97 -33.05
CA LYS A 4 5.21 70.64 -32.57
C LYS A 4 6.38 69.65 -32.69
N ILE A 5 7.03 69.45 -31.56
CA ILE A 5 7.90 68.31 -31.24
C ILE A 5 7.05 67.03 -31.31
N MET A 6 7.50 66.02 -32.03
CA MET A 6 7.09 64.64 -31.79
C MET A 6 8.34 63.78 -31.73
N SER A 7 8.93 63.76 -30.54
CA SER A 7 9.68 62.60 -30.07
C SER A 7 8.76 61.38 -30.15
N TRP A 8 9.28 60.23 -30.58
CA TRP A 8 9.26 58.97 -29.84
C TRP A 8 10.09 57.94 -30.64
N PHE A 9 11.34 57.78 -30.24
CA PHE A 9 12.00 56.48 -30.28
C PHE A 9 11.15 55.50 -29.48
N LEU A 10 10.76 54.36 -30.06
CA LEU A 10 10.32 53.10 -29.44
C LEU A 10 9.71 52.26 -30.57
N GLY A 11 10.16 51.07 -30.95
CA GLY A 11 11.24 50.23 -30.50
C GLY A 11 11.29 49.06 -31.48
N LEU A 12 12.49 48.76 -31.97
CA LEU A 12 12.77 47.57 -32.76
C LEU A 12 13.09 46.46 -31.75
N ILE A 13 12.08 45.75 -31.23
CA ILE A 13 12.30 44.46 -30.57
C ILE A 13 11.23 43.48 -31.02
N LEU A 14 11.72 42.63 -31.91
CA LEU A 14 11.18 41.40 -32.41
C LEU A 14 11.15 40.38 -31.26
N ILE A 15 10.07 40.36 -30.46
CA ILE A 15 9.74 39.22 -29.60
C ILE A 15 8.22 39.06 -29.67
N LEU A 16 7.76 38.26 -30.64
CA LEU A 16 6.58 37.43 -30.41
C LEU A 16 6.74 36.84 -29.00
N PRO A 17 5.84 37.07 -28.04
CA PRO A 17 5.87 36.28 -26.83
C PRO A 17 5.43 34.87 -27.24
N ILE A 18 6.40 34.09 -27.71
CA ILE A 18 6.44 32.63 -27.62
C ILE A 18 6.41 32.22 -26.12
N ALA A 19 6.34 33.17 -25.19
CA ALA A 19 5.86 32.96 -23.82
C ALA A 19 4.33 32.77 -23.69
N LEU A 20 3.57 32.76 -24.79
CA LEU A 20 2.27 32.05 -24.82
C LEU A 20 2.44 30.54 -24.98
N VAL A 21 3.69 30.07 -25.08
CA VAL A 21 4.06 28.75 -24.57
C VAL A 21 4.23 28.90 -23.06
N THR A 22 3.10 29.09 -22.36
CA THR A 22 2.94 28.59 -20.99
C THR A 22 2.90 27.06 -21.09
N TYR A 23 3.98 26.37 -21.46
CA TYR A 23 5.02 25.89 -20.52
C TYR A 23 4.75 26.26 -19.06
N GLY A 24 4.12 25.32 -18.35
CA GLY A 24 3.64 25.47 -16.97
C GLY A 24 2.13 25.73 -17.00
N GLU A 25 1.24 24.77 -16.75
CA GLU A 25 1.27 23.82 -15.64
C GLU A 25 0.70 22.47 -16.08
N GLY A 26 1.52 21.63 -16.71
CA GLY A 26 1.36 20.18 -16.56
C GLY A 26 1.93 19.77 -15.21
N LYS A 27 1.40 20.30 -14.10
CA LYS A 27 1.65 19.70 -12.78
C LYS A 27 1.02 18.32 -12.87
N ALA A 28 1.83 17.30 -13.19
CA ALA A 28 1.43 15.93 -13.01
C ALA A 28 0.96 15.84 -11.56
N GLU A 29 -0.35 15.74 -11.37
CA GLU A 29 -0.95 15.62 -10.06
C GLU A 29 -0.26 14.44 -9.38
N VAL A 30 0.44 14.72 -8.28
CA VAL A 30 1.19 13.69 -7.56
C VAL A 30 0.15 12.74 -6.97
N SER A 31 -0.09 11.65 -7.69
CA SER A 31 -1.16 10.71 -7.43
C SER A 31 -0.59 9.36 -7.04
N VAL A 32 -1.24 8.71 -6.09
CA VAL A 32 -0.91 7.36 -5.60
C VAL A 32 -1.13 6.31 -6.70
N GLU A 33 -2.08 6.55 -7.61
CA GLU A 33 -2.65 5.53 -8.48
C GLU A 33 -1.63 4.88 -9.45
N PRO A 34 -0.71 5.63 -10.11
CA PRO A 34 0.30 5.03 -10.99
C PRO A 34 1.24 4.07 -10.24
N HIS A 35 1.71 4.48 -9.06
CA HIS A 35 2.59 3.67 -8.23
C HIS A 35 1.86 2.43 -7.67
N LEU A 36 0.61 2.59 -7.20
CA LEU A 36 -0.23 1.47 -6.75
C LEU A 36 -0.50 0.46 -7.88
N LYS A 37 -0.73 0.94 -9.11
CA LYS A 37 -0.93 0.07 -10.28
C LYS A 37 0.32 -0.75 -10.59
N LYS A 38 1.49 -0.11 -10.63
CA LYS A 38 2.77 -0.80 -10.85
C LYS A 38 3.09 -1.80 -9.73
N LEU A 39 2.89 -1.42 -8.47
CA LEU A 39 3.01 -2.30 -7.30
C LEU A 39 2.24 -3.62 -7.52
N ARG A 40 0.98 -3.54 -7.95
CA ARG A 40 0.14 -4.72 -8.21
C ARG A 40 0.56 -5.51 -9.46
N ILE A 41 1.13 -4.85 -10.47
CA ILE A 41 1.66 -5.52 -11.66
C ILE A 41 2.89 -6.34 -11.25
N TYR A 42 3.86 -5.70 -10.60
CA TYR A 42 5.08 -6.36 -10.13
C TYR A 42 4.79 -7.47 -9.11
N GLU A 43 3.80 -7.30 -8.23
CA GLU A 43 3.31 -8.37 -7.34
C GLU A 43 2.90 -9.62 -8.14
N ARG A 44 2.09 -9.46 -9.20
CA ARG A 44 1.62 -10.57 -10.04
C ARG A 44 2.73 -11.20 -10.88
N GLU A 45 3.74 -10.42 -11.24
CA GLU A 45 4.94 -10.89 -11.96
C GLU A 45 5.96 -11.59 -11.04
N GLY A 46 5.74 -11.60 -9.72
CA GLY A 46 6.71 -12.15 -8.75
C GLY A 46 7.92 -11.25 -8.50
N ARG A 47 7.89 -10.02 -9.01
CA ARG A 47 8.96 -9.02 -8.92
C ARG A 47 8.83 -8.21 -7.63
N TYR A 48 9.07 -8.88 -6.52
CA TYR A 48 8.68 -8.36 -5.20
C TYR A 48 9.50 -7.13 -4.78
N GLU A 49 10.78 -7.06 -5.12
CA GLU A 49 11.64 -5.92 -4.82
C GLU A 49 11.16 -4.65 -5.53
N GLU A 50 10.86 -4.72 -6.82
CA GLU A 50 10.32 -3.58 -7.57
C GLU A 50 8.91 -3.19 -7.07
N ALA A 51 8.09 -4.19 -6.74
CA ALA A 51 6.79 -3.96 -6.14
C ALA A 51 6.93 -3.16 -4.83
N ILE A 52 7.86 -3.54 -3.94
CA ILE A 52 8.13 -2.83 -2.69
C ILE A 52 8.55 -1.37 -2.94
N ILE A 53 9.39 -1.11 -3.95
CA ILE A 53 9.83 0.25 -4.29
C ILE A 53 8.64 1.11 -4.69
N GLU A 54 7.81 0.64 -5.61
CA GLU A 54 6.61 1.35 -6.07
C GLU A 54 5.61 1.58 -4.92
N GLY A 55 5.45 0.60 -4.02
CA GLY A 55 4.62 0.77 -2.84
C GLY A 55 5.15 1.80 -1.84
N LYS A 56 6.48 1.91 -1.67
CA LYS A 56 7.07 2.97 -0.84
C LYS A 56 6.84 4.35 -1.45
N MET A 57 7.03 4.50 -2.75
CA MET A 57 6.72 5.76 -3.46
C MET A 57 5.24 6.14 -3.33
N ALA A 58 4.33 5.16 -3.43
CA ALA A 58 2.90 5.40 -3.21
C ALA A 58 2.60 5.90 -1.77
N LEU A 59 3.31 5.38 -0.76
CA LEU A 59 3.17 5.83 0.63
C LEU A 59 3.83 7.19 0.91
N GLU A 60 4.85 7.60 0.14
CA GLU A 60 5.39 8.95 0.22
C GLU A 60 4.36 10.00 -0.23
N ILE A 61 3.49 9.64 -1.18
CA ILE A 61 2.39 10.50 -1.66
C ILE A 61 1.22 10.49 -0.67
N ASN A 62 0.77 9.32 -0.24
CA ASN A 62 -0.29 9.17 0.76
C ASN A 62 0.13 8.15 1.85
N PRO A 63 0.60 8.64 3.00
CA PRO A 63 1.10 7.79 4.09
C PRO A 63 0.05 6.89 4.76
N GLU A 64 -1.24 7.08 4.47
CA GLU A 64 -2.36 6.33 5.05
C GLU A 64 -3.27 5.67 4.00
N ASP A 65 -2.78 5.46 2.77
CA ASP A 65 -3.54 4.74 1.74
C ASP A 65 -3.64 3.25 2.07
N GLU A 66 -4.82 2.85 2.55
CA GLU A 66 -5.15 1.47 2.93
C GLU A 66 -4.83 0.48 1.80
N ARG A 67 -5.10 0.85 0.54
CA ARG A 67 -4.92 -0.04 -0.62
C ARG A 67 -3.45 -0.36 -0.83
N VAL A 68 -2.57 0.62 -0.58
CA VAL A 68 -1.12 0.47 -0.70
C VAL A 68 -0.59 -0.42 0.42
N TYR A 69 -1.00 -0.21 1.67
CA TYR A 69 -0.63 -1.09 2.78
C TYR A 69 -1.13 -2.53 2.55
N SER A 70 -2.35 -2.71 2.04
CA SER A 70 -2.90 -4.02 1.68
C SER A 70 -2.06 -4.74 0.63
N ALA A 71 -1.63 -4.04 -0.42
CA ALA A 71 -0.78 -4.58 -1.47
C ALA A 71 0.65 -4.85 -0.97
N LEU A 72 1.29 -3.92 -0.26
CA LEU A 72 2.61 -4.14 0.34
C LEU A 72 2.63 -5.31 1.32
N ARG A 73 1.59 -5.47 2.15
CA ARG A 73 1.46 -6.62 3.05
C ARG A 73 1.49 -7.93 2.25
N SER A 74 0.74 -7.98 1.14
CA SER A 74 0.74 -9.14 0.24
C SER A 74 2.14 -9.39 -0.31
N VAL A 75 2.76 -8.37 -0.92
CA VAL A 75 4.10 -8.45 -1.51
C VAL A 75 5.16 -8.92 -0.50
N TYR A 76 5.23 -8.34 0.69
CA TYR A 76 6.19 -8.78 1.72
C TYR A 76 5.91 -10.23 2.17
N THR A 77 4.64 -10.64 2.23
CA THR A 77 4.28 -12.03 2.55
C THR A 77 4.75 -12.98 1.45
N LEU A 78 4.53 -12.61 0.18
CA LEU A 78 4.95 -13.40 -0.98
C LEU A 78 6.48 -13.46 -1.11
N ALA A 79 7.19 -12.40 -0.73
CA ALA A 79 8.65 -12.35 -0.69
C ALA A 79 9.27 -13.12 0.49
N GLY A 80 8.47 -13.78 1.35
CA GLY A 80 8.95 -14.46 2.56
C GLY A 80 9.45 -13.51 3.67
N LYS A 81 9.29 -12.20 3.50
CA LYS A 81 9.71 -11.15 4.45
C LYS A 81 8.66 -10.97 5.53
N TYR A 82 8.40 -12.02 6.31
CA TYR A 82 7.27 -12.06 7.25
C TYR A 82 7.34 -11.01 8.36
N LYS A 83 8.53 -10.63 8.83
CA LYS A 83 8.70 -9.57 9.83
C LYS A 83 8.18 -8.22 9.31
N ASP A 84 8.56 -7.87 8.08
CA ASP A 84 8.09 -6.64 7.43
C ASP A 84 6.61 -6.72 7.10
N ALA A 85 6.12 -7.87 6.63
CA ALA A 85 4.71 -8.09 6.37
C ALA A 85 3.83 -7.88 7.61
N LEU A 86 4.29 -8.33 8.79
CA LEU A 86 3.58 -8.10 10.06
C LEU A 86 3.57 -6.63 10.44
N LYS A 87 4.69 -5.92 10.31
CA LYS A 87 4.76 -4.46 10.57
C LYS A 87 3.80 -3.67 9.67
N ILE A 88 3.78 -3.99 8.38
CA ILE A 88 2.83 -3.39 7.42
C ILE A 88 1.39 -3.75 7.80
N SER A 89 1.14 -5.00 8.21
CA SER A 89 -0.19 -5.43 8.62
C SER A 89 -0.68 -4.78 9.91
N GLU A 90 0.20 -4.51 10.88
CA GLU A 90 -0.13 -3.79 12.11
C GLU A 90 -0.55 -2.37 11.78
N LYS A 91 0.24 -1.67 10.95
CA LYS A 91 -0.10 -0.31 10.52
C LYS A 91 -1.41 -0.26 9.73
N LEU A 92 -1.66 -1.25 8.87
CA LEU A 92 -2.91 -1.40 8.15
C LEU A 92 -4.11 -1.56 9.10
N LEU A 93 -3.97 -2.35 10.17
CA LEU A 93 -5.04 -2.53 11.16
C LEU A 93 -5.33 -1.23 11.94
N GLU A 94 -4.31 -0.42 12.24
CA GLU A 94 -4.50 0.93 12.81
C GLU A 94 -5.32 1.82 11.89
N ILE A 95 -4.96 1.88 10.59
CA ILE A 95 -5.63 2.71 9.57
C ILE A 95 -7.08 2.25 9.36
N VAL A 96 -7.30 0.93 9.28
CA VAL A 96 -8.64 0.35 9.10
C VAL A 96 -9.51 0.68 10.32
N LYS A 97 -8.96 0.54 11.54
CA LYS A 97 -9.66 0.88 12.79
C LYS A 97 -9.99 2.36 12.86
N SER A 98 -9.03 3.25 12.54
CA SER A 98 -9.25 4.70 12.60
C SER A 98 -10.31 5.16 11.59
N LYS A 99 -10.39 4.51 10.43
CA LYS A 99 -11.41 4.76 9.39
C LYS A 99 -12.75 4.07 9.66
N GLY A 100 -12.89 3.30 10.75
CA GLY A 100 -14.11 2.54 11.05
C GLY A 100 -14.42 1.42 10.05
N LEU A 101 -13.41 0.94 9.32
CA LEU A 101 -13.55 -0.11 8.32
C LEU A 101 -13.64 -1.51 8.98
N PRO A 102 -14.28 -2.49 8.32
CA PRO A 102 -14.39 -3.85 8.87
C PRO A 102 -13.04 -4.55 9.05
N VAL A 103 -12.66 -4.86 10.30
CA VAL A 103 -11.35 -5.45 10.62
C VAL A 103 -11.25 -6.95 10.34
N CYS A 104 -12.38 -7.68 10.27
CA CYS A 104 -12.37 -9.14 10.26
C CYS A 104 -11.62 -9.75 9.06
N GLY A 105 -11.56 -9.08 7.90
CA GLY A 105 -10.79 -9.56 6.75
C GLY A 105 -9.27 -9.38 6.92
N TYR A 106 -8.87 -8.30 7.59
CA TYR A 106 -7.46 -7.94 7.79
C TYR A 106 -6.80 -8.81 8.86
N ILE A 107 -7.50 -9.10 9.96
CA ILE A 107 -6.98 -9.96 11.03
C ILE A 107 -6.73 -11.39 10.56
N GLN A 108 -7.52 -11.90 9.62
CA GLN A 108 -7.32 -13.24 9.04
C GLN A 108 -6.03 -13.30 8.24
N LYS A 109 -5.77 -12.27 7.44
CA LYS A 109 -4.54 -12.16 6.66
C LYS A 109 -3.33 -11.93 7.56
N HIS A 110 -3.46 -11.18 8.67
CA HIS A 110 -2.40 -11.04 9.67
C HIS A 110 -2.04 -12.40 10.30
N ALA A 111 -3.05 -13.16 10.75
CA ALA A 111 -2.86 -14.50 11.29
C ALA A 111 -2.21 -15.47 10.29
N LEU A 112 -2.54 -15.34 9.00
CA LEU A 112 -1.91 -16.11 7.93
C LEU A 112 -0.40 -15.81 7.82
N ILE A 113 0.02 -14.56 8.00
CA ILE A 113 1.45 -14.20 7.99
C ILE A 113 2.18 -14.86 9.17
N LEU A 114 1.56 -14.85 10.36
CA LEU A 114 2.10 -15.53 11.54
C LEU A 114 2.22 -17.04 11.31
N GLU A 115 1.23 -17.67 10.68
CA GLU A 115 1.30 -19.08 10.27
C GLU A 115 2.42 -19.37 9.29
N TYR A 116 2.61 -18.53 8.26
CA TYR A 116 3.72 -18.70 7.32
C TYR A 116 5.07 -18.57 8.01
N ALA A 117 5.20 -17.67 8.97
CA ALA A 117 6.36 -17.50 9.83
C ALA A 117 6.55 -18.64 10.86
N GLY A 118 5.65 -19.63 10.94
CA GLY A 118 5.70 -20.72 11.92
C GLY A 118 5.31 -20.30 13.34
N ARG A 119 4.75 -19.09 13.52
CA ARG A 119 4.39 -18.48 14.79
C ARG A 119 2.92 -18.73 15.13
N GLN A 120 2.51 -20.01 15.10
CA GLN A 120 1.10 -20.40 15.21
C GLN A 120 0.44 -20.02 16.55
N ASP A 121 1.18 -20.12 17.67
CA ASP A 121 0.65 -19.72 18.97
C ASP A 121 0.35 -18.22 19.03
N GLU A 122 1.16 -17.41 18.35
CA GLU A 122 0.91 -15.98 18.23
C GLU A 122 -0.29 -15.70 17.33
N ALA A 123 -0.47 -16.48 16.25
CA ALA A 123 -1.65 -16.37 15.39
C ALA A 123 -2.95 -16.63 16.18
N ILE A 124 -2.97 -17.68 17.00
CA ILE A 124 -4.12 -18.00 17.87
C ILE A 124 -4.38 -16.88 18.88
N ARG A 125 -3.34 -16.43 19.61
CA ARG A 125 -3.49 -15.36 20.61
C ARG A 125 -3.98 -14.06 19.97
N PHE A 126 -3.42 -13.70 18.82
CA PHE A 126 -3.83 -12.51 18.07
C PHE A 126 -5.31 -12.59 17.69
N LEU A 127 -5.76 -13.71 17.12
CA LEU A 127 -7.16 -13.87 16.72
C LEU A 127 -8.14 -13.87 17.91
N GLU A 128 -7.76 -14.51 19.03
CA GLU A 128 -8.59 -14.50 20.25
C GLU A 128 -8.82 -13.07 20.78
N GLY A 129 -7.86 -12.15 20.58
CA GLY A 129 -8.03 -10.72 20.88
C GLY A 129 -9.15 -10.03 20.08
N TYR A 130 -9.63 -10.63 19.00
CA TYR A 130 -10.73 -10.13 18.16
C TYR A 130 -11.99 -10.99 18.25
N ARG A 131 -12.06 -11.94 19.19
CA ARG A 131 -13.16 -12.91 19.25
C ARG A 131 -14.52 -12.27 19.48
N GLU A 132 -14.59 -11.22 20.29
CA GLU A 132 -15.86 -10.52 20.53
C GLU A 132 -16.32 -9.73 19.30
N SER A 133 -15.40 -9.10 18.58
CA SER A 133 -15.71 -8.32 17.38
C SER A 133 -16.01 -9.19 16.15
N CYS A 134 -15.42 -10.39 16.08
CA CYS A 134 -15.47 -11.28 14.92
C CYS A 134 -15.73 -12.75 15.33
N PRO A 135 -16.79 -13.08 16.10
CA PRO A 135 -16.89 -14.36 16.81
C PRO A 135 -16.96 -15.59 15.92
N LYS A 136 -17.75 -15.53 14.84
CA LYS A 136 -17.91 -16.65 13.92
C LYS A 136 -16.63 -16.92 13.11
N SER A 137 -16.00 -15.88 12.57
CA SER A 137 -14.79 -16.03 11.75
C SER A 137 -13.59 -16.43 12.60
N VAL A 138 -13.37 -15.77 13.74
CA VAL A 138 -12.29 -16.10 14.67
C VAL A 138 -12.43 -17.52 15.20
N GLY A 139 -13.62 -17.91 15.70
CA GLY A 139 -13.83 -19.24 16.27
C GLY A 139 -13.52 -20.36 15.28
N LYS A 140 -13.96 -20.22 14.02
CA LYS A 140 -13.67 -21.20 12.96
C LYS A 140 -12.16 -21.34 12.72
N ILE A 141 -11.44 -20.23 12.59
CA ILE A 141 -10.01 -20.22 12.26
C ILE A 141 -9.19 -20.75 13.44
N VAL A 142 -9.47 -20.28 14.66
CA VAL A 142 -8.73 -20.72 15.86
C VAL A 142 -8.92 -22.20 16.13
N ASN A 143 -10.15 -22.73 16.02
CA ASN A 143 -10.39 -24.17 16.18
C ASN A 143 -9.63 -24.99 15.14
N GLY A 144 -9.59 -24.50 13.91
CA GLY A 144 -8.82 -25.09 12.84
C GLY A 144 -7.31 -25.09 13.12
N LEU A 145 -6.75 -23.96 13.55
CA LEU A 145 -5.35 -23.80 13.95
C LEU A 145 -4.97 -24.78 15.05
N ARG A 146 -5.78 -24.88 16.11
CA ARG A 146 -5.57 -25.82 17.23
C ARG A 146 -5.58 -27.27 16.77
N LYS A 147 -6.51 -27.64 15.89
CA LYS A 147 -6.60 -29.00 15.33
C LYS A 147 -5.39 -29.34 14.47
N ALA A 148 -4.94 -28.43 13.61
CA ALA A 148 -3.74 -28.63 12.80
C ALA A 148 -2.51 -28.78 13.70
N LYS A 149 -2.38 -27.92 14.73
CA LYS A 149 -1.32 -28.00 15.73
C LYS A 149 -1.26 -29.36 16.42
N SER A 150 -2.40 -29.89 16.87
CA SER A 150 -2.45 -31.19 17.56
C SER A 150 -1.99 -32.36 16.69
N LYS A 151 -1.99 -32.18 15.37
CA LYS A 151 -1.54 -33.19 14.40
C LYS A 151 -0.12 -32.94 13.88
N GLY A 152 0.55 -31.87 14.33
CA GLY A 152 1.82 -31.44 13.75
C GLY A 152 1.71 -30.92 12.31
N GLU A 153 0.50 -30.52 11.89
CA GLU A 153 0.21 -30.02 10.54
C GLU A 153 0.13 -28.49 10.53
N ARG A 154 0.34 -27.87 9.36
CA ARG A 154 -0.01 -26.45 9.15
C ARG A 154 -1.49 -26.32 8.81
N PHE A 155 -2.14 -25.30 9.33
CA PHE A 155 -3.59 -25.11 9.14
C PHE A 155 -3.95 -24.61 7.74
N PHE A 156 -3.13 -23.73 7.16
CA PHE A 156 -3.37 -23.20 5.82
C PHE A 156 -2.67 -24.07 4.76
N PRO A 157 -3.41 -24.59 3.75
CA PRO A 157 -2.89 -25.58 2.81
C PRO A 157 -2.03 -25.00 1.67
N PHE A 158 -1.75 -23.69 1.65
CA PHE A 158 -0.93 -23.10 0.58
C PHE A 158 0.55 -23.13 0.95
N PRO A 159 1.44 -23.57 0.03
CA PRO A 159 2.86 -23.39 0.24
C PRO A 159 3.18 -21.89 0.38
N PRO A 160 4.23 -21.51 1.13
CA PRO A 160 4.70 -20.14 1.09
C PRO A 160 5.00 -19.79 -0.38
N PRO A 161 4.63 -18.60 -0.83
CA PRO A 161 5.00 -18.14 -2.17
C PRO A 161 6.53 -18.13 -2.29
N GLY A 162 7.06 -18.61 -3.41
CA GLY A 162 8.50 -18.60 -3.70
C GLY A 162 9.30 -19.81 -3.19
N ARG A 163 8.72 -21.02 -3.16
CA ARG A 163 9.50 -22.26 -3.06
C ARG A 163 9.75 -22.87 -4.42
#